data_AF-A0AA48M5I0-F1
#
_entry.id   AF-A0AA48M5I0-F1
#
_cell.length_a   1.000
_cell.length_b   1.000
_cell.length_c   1.000
_cell.angle_alpha   90.00
_cell.angle_beta   90.00
_cell.angle_gamma   90.00
#
_symmetry.space_group_name_H-M   'P 1'
#
loop_
_entity.id
_entity.type
_entity.pdbx_description
1 polymer ?
#
loop_
_entity_poly.entity_id
_entity_poly.type
_entity_poly.pdbx_seq_one_letter_code
_entity_poly.pdbx_strand_id
1 'polypeptide(L)' 'MASKLYSYCLMRWQSGAWGEDQLTTAVQKGYITENEKTEIITNPQQTTE' A
#
# COMPACT_ATOMS: atom_id res chain seq x y z
N MET A 1 -6.96 -12.03 -0.70
CA MET A 1 -6.52 -11.94 -2.11
C MET A 1 -5.84 -10.59 -2.23
N ALA A 2 -4.51 -10.55 -2.28
CA ALA A 2 -3.79 -9.27 -2.34
C ALA A 2 -4.06 -8.59 -3.69
N SER A 3 -4.34 -7.29 -3.66
CA SER A 3 -4.54 -6.49 -4.85
C SER A 3 -3.29 -6.50 -5.72
N LYS A 4 -3.46 -6.46 -7.04
CA LYS A 4 -2.35 -6.53 -8.01
C LYS A 4 -1.27 -5.48 -7.79
N LEU A 5 -1.62 -4.34 -7.19
CA LEU A 5 -0.71 -3.23 -6.93
C LEU A 5 -0.31 -3.08 -5.46
N TYR A 6 -0.74 -3.99 -4.56
CA TYR A 6 -0.38 -3.96 -3.15
C TYR A 6 1.13 -3.91 -2.93
N SER A 7 1.86 -4.90 -3.47
CA SER A 7 3.32 -5.00 -3.33
C SER A 7 4.04 -3.79 -3.93
N TYR A 8 3.49 -3.20 -5.00
CA TYR A 8 4.05 -1.98 -5.59
C TYR A 8 3.86 -0.76 -4.68
N CYS A 9 2.64 -0.57 -4.14
CA CYS A 9 2.35 0.51 -3.20
C CYS A 9 3.21 0.38 -1.93
N LEU A 10 3.38 -0.84 -1.44
CA LEU A 10 4.22 -1.16 -0.30
C LEU A 10 5.69 -0.83 -0.57
N MET A 11 6.24 -1.28 -1.70
CA MET A 11 7.63 -0.98 -2.08
C MET A 11 7.86 0.54 -2.17
N ARG A 12 6.91 1.28 -2.75
CA ARG A 12 7.00 2.74 -2.89
C ARG A 12 6.90 3.45 -1.53
N TRP A 13 6.05 2.96 -0.63
CA TRP A 13 5.95 3.46 0.75
C TRP A 13 7.23 3.19 1.55
N GLN A 14 7.74 1.96 1.52
CA GLN A 14 9.01 1.59 2.17
C GLN A 14 10.20 2.39 1.64
N SER A 15 10.21 2.71 0.34
CA SER A 15 11.24 3.56 -0.26
C SER A 15 11.15 5.05 0.16
N GLY A 16 10.08 5.44 0.87
CA GLY A 16 9.79 6.84 1.20
C GLY A 16 9.34 7.70 0.01
N ALA A 17 9.20 7.10 -1.18
CA ALA A 17 8.76 7.80 -2.38
C ALA A 17 7.27 8.18 -2.33
N TRP A 18 6.46 7.43 -1.57
CA TRP A 18 5.03 7.65 -1.42
C TRP A 18 4.68 7.99 0.03
N GLY A 19 3.86 9.03 0.17
CA GLY A 19 3.18 9.40 1.42
C GLY A 19 1.71 8.99 1.42
N GLU A 20 0.98 9.37 2.46
CA GLU A 20 -0.39 8.88 2.69
C GLU A 20 -1.36 9.30 1.58
N ASP A 21 -1.14 10.48 0.98
CA ASP A 21 -1.93 10.99 -0.15
C ASP A 21 -1.85 10.07 -1.38
N GLN A 22 -0.68 9.47 -1.62
CA GLN A 22 -0.47 8.56 -2.76
C GLN A 22 -1.17 7.23 -2.53
N LEU A 23 -1.14 6.70 -1.31
CA LEU A 23 -1.89 5.50 -0.94
C LEU A 23 -3.39 5.76 -1.00
N THR A 24 -3.86 6.92 -0.54
CA THR A 24 -5.27 7.32 -0.64
C THR A 24 -5.73 7.41 -2.10
N THR A 25 -4.90 7.96 -2.98
CA THR A 25 -5.16 7.98 -4.43
C THR A 25 -5.22 6.55 -5.00
N ALA A 26 -4.34 5.66 -4.55
CA ALA A 26 -4.34 4.26 -4.98
C ALA A 26 -5.62 3.52 -4.54
N VAL A 27 -6.14 3.82 -3.35
CA VAL A 27 -7.45 3.34 -2.88
C VAL A 27 -8.58 3.88 -3.75
N GLN A 28 -8.63 5.20 -3.97
CA GLN A 28 -9.68 5.84 -4.77
C GLN A 28 -9.73 5.31 -6.21
N LYS A 29 -8.58 4.95 -6.78
CA LYS A 29 -8.49 4.35 -8.12
C LYS A 29 -8.81 2.85 -8.14
N GLY A 30 -9.05 2.23 -6.98
CA GLY A 30 -9.32 0.80 -6.86
C GLY A 30 -8.08 -0.08 -7.10
N TYR A 31 -6.88 0.48 -6.96
CA TYR A 31 -5.62 -0.28 -7.10
C TYR A 31 -5.31 -1.12 -5.86
N ILE A 32 -5.72 -0.62 -4.70
CA ILE A 32 -5.66 -1.28 -3.40
C ILE A 32 -6.97 -0.96 -2.64
N THR A 33 -7.25 -1.71 -1.59
CA THR A 33 -8.38 -1.48 -0.69
C THR A 33 -7.99 -0.57 0.47
N GLU A 34 -8.96 0.02 1.17
CA GLU A 34 -8.70 0.77 2.41
C GLU A 34 -7.98 -0.07 3.47
N ASN A 35 -8.30 -1.36 3.53
CA ASN A 35 -7.66 -2.30 4.43
C ASN A 35 -6.16 -2.43 4.11
N GLU A 36 -5.83 -2.59 2.83
CA GLU A 36 -4.45 -2.67 2.34
C GLU A 36 -3.67 -1.36 2.54
N LYS A 37 -4.31 -0.20 2.34
CA LYS A 37 -3.70 1.10 2.70
C LYS A 37 -3.32 1.10 4.18
N THR A 38 -4.23 0.66 5.04
CA THR A 38 -4.01 0.63 6.49
C THR A 38 -2.88 -0.33 6.86
N GLU A 39 -2.79 -1.49 6.21
CA GLU A 39 -1.68 -2.43 6.40
C GLU A 39 -0.34 -1.82 5.97
N ILE A 40 -0.28 -1.14 4.82
CA ILE A 40 0.95 -0.49 4.34
C ILE A 40 1.42 0.61 5.31
N ILE A 41 0.49 1.39 5.88
CA ILE A 41 0.81 2.48 6.81
C ILE A 41 1.23 1.94 8.18
N THR A 42 0.47 0.98 8.71
CA THR A 42 0.59 0.54 10.11
C THR A 42 1.63 -0.57 10.27
N ASN A 43 1.79 -1.43 9.26
CA ASN A 43 2.76 -2.51 9.29
C ASN A 43 3.40 -2.77 7.92
N PRO A 44 4.26 -1.84 7.43
CA PRO A 44 4.93 -2.01 6.14
C PRO A 44 5.91 -3.19 6.10
N GLN A 45 6.18 -3.90 7.20
CA GLN A 45 7.15 -5.00 7.24
C GLN A 45 6.51 -6.40 7.07
N GLN A 46 5.19 -6.54 7.06
CA GLN A 46 4.56 -7.85 6.82
C GLN A 46 4.50 -8.17 5.32
N THR A 47 5.64 -8.58 4.78
CA THR A 47 5.69 -9.44 3.59
C THR A 47 6.80 -10.46 3.79
N THR A 48 6.61 -11.33 4.78
CA THR A 48 7.43 -12.53 4.93
C THR A 48 6.51 -13.71 5.19
N GLU A 49 6.71 -14.73 4.35
CA GLU A 49 6.14 -16.09 4.29
C GLU A 49 4.88 -16.30 3.42
#